data_AF-A0AA97AXQ0-F1
#
_entry.id   AF-A0AA97AXQ0-F1
#
_cell.length_a   1.000
_cell.length_b   1.000
_cell.length_c   1.000
_cell.angle_alpha   90.00
_cell.angle_beta   90.00
_cell.angle_gamma   90.00
#
_symmetry.space_group_name_H-M   'P 1'
#
loop_
_entity.id
_entity.type
_entity.pdbx_description
1 polymer ?
#
loop_
_entity_poly.entity_id
_entity_poly.type
_entity_poly.pdbx_seq_one_letter_code
_entity_poly.pdbx_strand_id
1 'polypeptide(L)'
;MAQAQTPLTAEKNRLARLEQSLENRSVGLEDVENELLSYEYKLEQAQKSLDDLRLEYEASRQELNQATRAHESTPNSDTERRLKKAKHAFAMAERGVDSRSRRLEFIKENHQQLQQKLAEEKQAIADAKAKISAQQDKISKMVEDMLAKAEASERRAAMARAAATNEKPKPPQIKAQVEPPKREEPAKVEAVAKREIDADLFDYVKRETARLSDLLADEEGNDRKTFRDLELRPIGGKECPLSFWGKINIAW
;
A
#
# COMPACT_ATOMS: atom_id res chain seq x y z
N MET A 1 -23.34 -9.65 25.47
CA MET A 1 -22.64 -9.01 26.61
C MET A 1 -21.42 -8.29 26.05
N ALA A 2 -21.42 -6.95 26.04
CA ALA A 2 -20.25 -6.18 25.61
C ALA A 2 -19.27 -6.11 26.79
N GLN A 3 -18.14 -6.80 26.71
CA GLN A 3 -17.03 -6.58 27.63
C GLN A 3 -16.55 -5.14 27.46
N ALA A 4 -16.70 -4.32 28.50
CA ALA A 4 -16.13 -2.98 28.53
C ALA A 4 -14.61 -3.10 28.37
N GLN A 5 -14.08 -2.66 27.23
CA GLN A 5 -12.64 -2.65 27.00
C GLN A 5 -11.96 -1.78 28.06
N THR A 6 -10.83 -2.24 28.59
CA THR A 6 -10.03 -1.40 29.49
C THR A 6 -9.63 -0.11 28.76
N PRO A 7 -9.52 1.05 29.45
CA PRO A 7 -9.24 2.32 28.81
C PRO A 7 -7.94 2.30 28.00
N LEU A 8 -6.93 1.54 28.44
CA LEU A 8 -5.67 1.37 27.71
C LEU A 8 -5.87 0.59 26.40
N THR A 9 -6.67 -0.47 26.40
CA THR A 9 -6.98 -1.25 25.18
C THR A 9 -7.70 -0.38 24.14
N ALA A 10 -8.63 0.47 24.57
CA ALA A 10 -9.36 1.37 23.67
C ALA A 10 -8.41 2.39 22.99
N GLU A 11 -7.48 2.98 23.74
CA GLU A 11 -6.52 3.94 23.19
C GLU A 11 -5.49 3.28 22.26
N LYS A 12 -5.05 2.05 22.56
CA LYS A 12 -4.20 1.25 21.65
C LYS A 12 -4.93 0.90 20.36
N ASN A 13 -6.21 0.52 20.42
CA ASN A 13 -7.02 0.28 19.23
C ASN A 13 -7.19 1.55 18.38
N ARG A 14 -7.31 2.72 19.04
CA ARG A 14 -7.34 4.01 18.35
C ARG A 14 -6.02 4.31 17.65
N LEU A 15 -4.89 4.06 18.30
CA LEU A 15 -3.56 4.21 17.69
C LEU A 15 -3.42 3.32 16.45
N ALA A 16 -3.76 2.04 16.54
CA ALA A 16 -3.69 1.10 15.42
C ALA A 16 -4.51 1.57 14.21
N ARG A 17 -5.71 2.13 14.44
CA ARG A 17 -6.53 2.71 13.35
C ARG A 17 -5.88 3.94 12.70
N LEU A 18 -5.20 4.78 13.49
CA LEU A 18 -4.47 5.93 12.96
C LEU A 18 -3.27 5.49 12.14
N GLU A 19 -2.51 4.50 12.61
CA GLU A 19 -1.37 3.91 11.91
C GLU A 19 -1.81 3.28 10.58
N GLN A 20 -2.88 2.48 10.59
CA GLN A 20 -3.47 1.93 9.36
C GLN A 20 -3.92 3.03 8.39
N SER A 21 -4.53 4.11 8.91
CA SER A 21 -4.91 5.24 8.06
C SER A 21 -3.71 5.97 7.45
N LEU A 22 -2.58 6.04 8.16
CA LEU A 22 -1.34 6.62 7.63
C LEU A 22 -0.74 5.74 6.54
N GLU A 23 -0.75 4.42 6.73
CA GLU A 23 -0.27 3.46 5.75
C GLU A 23 -1.07 3.59 4.44
N ASN A 24 -2.41 3.58 4.54
CA ASN A 24 -3.29 3.78 3.39
C ASN A 24 -3.01 5.09 2.65
N ARG A 25 -2.73 6.18 3.37
CA ARG A 25 -2.38 7.48 2.76
C ARG A 25 -1.00 7.46 2.10
N SER A 26 -0.04 6.74 2.69
CA SER A 26 1.29 6.59 2.11
C SER A 26 1.22 5.86 0.77
N VAL A 27 0.42 4.79 0.67
CA VAL A 27 0.14 4.10 -0.60
C VAL A 27 -0.53 5.04 -1.60
N GLY A 28 -1.56 5.79 -1.18
CA GLY A 28 -2.21 6.77 -2.05
C GLY A 28 -1.26 7.87 -2.55
N LEU A 29 -0.28 8.28 -1.74
CA LEU A 29 0.76 9.21 -2.16
C LEU A 29 1.68 8.60 -3.21
N GLU A 30 2.09 7.33 -3.06
CA GLU A 30 2.88 6.61 -4.07
C GLU A 30 2.14 6.51 -5.40
N ASP A 31 0.82 6.26 -5.37
CA ASP A 31 -0.01 6.24 -6.57
C ASP A 31 -0.01 7.61 -7.29
N VAL A 32 -0.16 8.71 -6.55
CA VAL A 32 -0.09 10.06 -7.13
C VAL A 32 1.30 10.37 -7.68
N GLU A 33 2.37 9.96 -7.01
CA GLU A 33 3.75 10.11 -7.49
C GLU A 33 3.99 9.33 -8.79
N ASN A 34 3.46 8.11 -8.89
CA ASN A 34 3.51 7.31 -10.12
C ASN A 34 2.72 7.95 -11.26
N GLU A 35 1.52 8.46 -10.97
CA GLU A 35 0.73 9.21 -11.96
C GLU A 35 1.47 10.45 -12.45
N LEU A 36 2.11 11.21 -11.56
CA LEU A 36 2.93 12.38 -11.92
C LEU A 36 4.05 12.02 -12.89
N LEU A 37 4.82 10.97 -12.60
CA LEU A 37 5.87 10.47 -13.50
C LEU A 37 5.31 10.15 -14.90
N SER A 38 4.12 9.54 -14.96
CA SER A 38 3.47 9.26 -16.25
C SER A 38 3.07 10.54 -17.01
N TYR A 39 2.67 11.58 -16.29
CA TYR A 39 2.28 12.87 -16.88
C TYR A 39 3.49 13.71 -17.28
N GLU A 40 4.60 13.65 -16.55
CA GLU A 40 5.88 14.25 -16.96
C GLU A 40 6.33 13.70 -18.31
N TYR A 41 6.29 12.38 -18.48
CA TYR A 41 6.58 11.75 -19.77
C TYR A 41 5.60 12.20 -20.87
N LYS A 42 4.29 12.23 -20.59
CA LYS A 42 3.29 12.72 -21.56
C LYS A 42 3.51 14.19 -21.93
N LEU A 43 3.93 15.02 -20.98
CA LEU A 43 4.22 16.43 -21.20
C LEU A 43 5.42 16.58 -22.12
N GLU A 44 6.51 15.86 -21.85
CA GLU A 44 7.70 15.85 -22.72
C GLU A 44 7.34 15.41 -24.15
N GLN A 45 6.58 14.33 -24.30
CA GLN A 45 6.14 13.83 -25.60
C GLN A 45 5.22 14.84 -26.33
N ALA A 46 4.29 15.46 -25.62
CA ALA A 46 3.41 16.48 -26.19
C ALA A 46 4.19 17.73 -26.61
N GLN A 47 5.19 18.13 -25.83
CA GLN A 47 6.07 19.26 -26.13
C GLN A 47 6.87 18.97 -27.41
N LYS A 48 7.54 17.81 -27.49
CA LYS A 48 8.26 17.37 -28.69
C LYS A 48 7.36 17.35 -29.93
N SER A 49 6.17 16.75 -29.80
CA SER A 49 5.20 16.71 -30.91
C SER A 49 4.72 18.09 -31.35
N LEU A 50 4.60 19.05 -30.43
CA LEU A 50 4.25 20.43 -30.77
C LEU A 50 5.40 21.14 -31.48
N ASP A 51 6.63 20.92 -31.03
CA ASP A 51 7.81 21.54 -31.61
C ASP A 51 8.09 21.02 -33.03
N ASP A 52 7.97 19.71 -33.26
CA ASP A 52 8.05 19.12 -34.61
C ASP A 52 7.03 19.74 -35.57
N LEU A 53 5.81 19.94 -35.08
CA LEU A 53 4.71 20.45 -35.91
C LEU A 53 4.81 21.96 -36.15
N ARG A 54 5.47 22.70 -35.25
CA ARG A 54 5.85 24.10 -35.50
C ARG A 54 6.87 24.21 -36.64
N LEU A 55 7.81 23.28 -36.74
CA LEU A 55 8.74 23.23 -37.87
C LEU A 55 7.98 22.98 -39.19
N GLU A 56 7.02 22.05 -39.20
CA GLU A 56 6.15 21.82 -40.37
C GLU A 56 5.30 23.05 -40.72
N TYR A 57 4.77 23.75 -39.71
CA TYR A 57 4.04 25.00 -39.89
C TYR A 57 4.92 26.07 -40.54
N GLU A 58 6.15 26.26 -40.06
CA GLU A 58 7.09 27.20 -40.66
C GLU A 58 7.46 26.82 -42.09
N ALA A 59 7.70 25.54 -42.36
CA ALA A 59 7.98 25.03 -43.70
C ALA A 59 6.81 25.29 -44.66
N SER A 60 5.58 24.98 -44.24
CA SER A 60 4.37 25.23 -45.05
C SER A 60 4.12 26.73 -45.28
N ARG A 61 4.45 27.59 -44.31
CA ARG A 61 4.40 29.05 -44.45
C ARG A 61 5.38 29.55 -45.50
N GLN A 62 6.60 29.02 -45.49
CA GLN A 62 7.61 29.35 -46.52
C GLN A 62 7.15 28.87 -47.91
N GLU A 63 6.60 27.66 -48.03
CA GLU A 63 6.07 27.15 -49.29
C GLU A 63 4.90 27.99 -49.80
N LEU A 64 3.99 28.42 -48.92
CA LEU A 64 2.91 29.34 -49.28
C LEU A 64 3.44 30.66 -49.83
N ASN A 65 4.44 31.26 -49.17
CA ASN A 65 5.05 32.50 -49.63
C ASN A 65 5.72 32.31 -51.01
N GLN A 66 6.43 31.21 -51.22
CA GLN A 66 7.05 30.89 -52.50
C GLN A 66 6.01 30.68 -53.61
N ALA A 67 4.94 29.93 -53.33
CA ALA A 67 3.86 29.68 -54.28
C ALA A 67 3.11 30.97 -54.63
N THR A 68 2.91 31.86 -53.65
CA THR A 68 2.28 33.17 -53.84
C THR A 68 3.13 34.04 -54.76
N ARG A 69 4.43 34.17 -54.48
CA ARG A 69 5.36 34.92 -55.34
C ARG A 69 5.43 34.37 -56.76
N ALA A 70 5.46 33.04 -56.91
CA ALA A 70 5.50 32.40 -58.23
C ALA A 70 4.23 32.67 -59.05
N HIS A 71 3.06 32.63 -58.41
CA HIS A 71 1.79 32.96 -59.07
C HIS A 71 1.70 34.45 -59.42
N GLU A 72 2.16 35.35 -58.54
CA GLU A 72 2.23 36.79 -58.81
C GLU A 72 3.17 37.12 -59.97
N SER A 73 4.29 36.41 -60.07
CA SER A 73 5.29 36.62 -61.13
C SER A 73 4.84 36.05 -62.48
N THR A 74 4.22 34.87 -62.46
CA THR A 74 3.77 34.16 -63.66
C THR A 74 2.41 33.50 -63.42
N PRO A 75 1.29 34.24 -63.62
CA PRO A 75 -0.05 33.69 -63.41
C PRO A 75 -0.39 32.66 -64.49
N ASN A 76 -0.54 31.40 -64.10
CA ASN A 76 -0.98 30.30 -64.97
C ASN A 76 -1.67 29.19 -64.16
N SER A 77 -2.25 28.20 -64.84
CA SER A 77 -2.98 27.10 -64.18
C SER A 77 -2.12 26.31 -63.19
N ASP A 78 -0.83 26.12 -63.49
CA ASP A 78 0.08 25.33 -62.67
C ASP A 78 0.47 26.06 -61.37
N THR A 79 0.75 27.36 -61.46
CA THR A 79 1.03 28.21 -60.29
C THR A 79 -0.22 28.41 -59.43
N GLU A 80 -1.41 28.51 -60.03
CA GLU A 80 -2.67 28.57 -59.29
C GLU A 80 -2.92 27.28 -58.51
N ARG A 81 -2.72 26.11 -59.15
CA ARG A 81 -2.83 24.81 -58.49
C ARG A 81 -1.82 24.68 -57.34
N ARG A 82 -0.57 25.10 -57.56
CA ARG A 82 0.47 25.09 -56.51
C ARG A 82 0.09 26.00 -55.34
N LEU A 83 -0.41 27.20 -55.62
CA LEU A 83 -0.88 28.14 -54.61
C LEU A 83 -2.04 27.57 -53.78
N LYS A 84 -3.05 26.97 -54.43
CA LYS A 84 -4.16 26.30 -53.73
C LYS A 84 -3.67 25.17 -52.83
N LYS A 85 -2.74 24.33 -53.32
CA LYS A 85 -2.12 23.26 -52.52
C LYS A 85 -1.37 23.81 -51.31
N ALA A 86 -0.55 24.85 -51.50
CA ALA A 86 0.21 25.46 -50.41
C ALA A 86 -0.69 26.13 -49.36
N LYS A 87 -1.75 26.82 -49.79
CA LYS A 87 -2.78 27.38 -48.88
C LYS A 87 -3.43 26.30 -48.02
N HIS A 88 -3.80 25.18 -48.65
CA HIS A 88 -4.38 24.04 -47.93
C HIS A 88 -3.38 23.42 -46.96
N ALA A 89 -2.13 23.18 -47.39
CA ALA A 89 -1.09 22.62 -46.54
C ALA A 89 -0.82 23.52 -45.31
N PHE A 90 -0.70 24.83 -45.51
CA PHE A 90 -0.54 25.80 -44.43
C PHE A 90 -1.72 25.78 -43.46
N ALA A 91 -2.96 25.79 -43.95
CA ALA A 91 -4.16 25.73 -43.11
C ALA A 91 -4.24 24.41 -42.30
N MET A 92 -3.73 23.29 -42.84
CA MET A 92 -3.67 22.02 -42.12
C MET A 92 -2.58 22.03 -41.05
N ALA A 93 -1.42 22.62 -41.34
CA ALA A 93 -0.36 22.78 -40.35
C ALA A 93 -0.81 23.69 -39.20
N GLU A 94 -1.49 24.81 -39.49
CA GLU A 94 -2.05 25.74 -38.49
C GLU A 94 -3.02 25.02 -37.54
N ARG A 95 -4.04 24.34 -38.09
CA ARG A 95 -4.96 23.51 -37.30
C ARG A 95 -4.23 22.44 -36.51
N GLY A 96 -3.16 21.91 -37.08
CA GLY A 96 -2.31 20.95 -36.42
C GLY A 96 -1.68 21.53 -35.15
N VAL A 97 -1.07 22.72 -35.24
CA VAL A 97 -0.42 23.41 -34.11
C VAL A 97 -1.45 23.72 -33.03
N ASP A 98 -2.62 24.22 -33.41
CA ASP A 98 -3.71 24.54 -32.45
C ASP A 98 -4.18 23.31 -31.68
N SER A 99 -4.28 22.16 -32.35
CA SER A 99 -4.68 20.90 -31.74
C SER A 99 -3.65 20.39 -30.73
N ARG A 100 -2.35 20.43 -31.08
CA ARG A 100 -1.28 19.96 -30.18
C ARG A 100 -1.06 20.94 -29.03
N SER A 101 -1.25 22.24 -29.26
CA SER A 101 -1.20 23.26 -28.21
C SER A 101 -2.27 23.02 -27.16
N ARG A 102 -3.53 22.81 -27.57
CA ARG A 102 -4.62 22.44 -26.64
C ARG A 102 -4.35 21.13 -25.91
N ARG A 103 -3.80 20.11 -26.58
CA ARG A 103 -3.40 18.87 -25.92
C ARG A 103 -2.35 19.11 -24.84
N LEU A 104 -1.35 19.93 -25.12
CA LEU A 104 -0.31 20.29 -24.16
C LEU A 104 -0.90 21.06 -22.97
N GLU A 105 -1.86 21.96 -23.19
CA GLU A 105 -2.59 22.66 -22.13
C GLU A 105 -3.33 21.68 -21.22
N PHE A 106 -4.13 20.76 -21.77
CA PHE A 106 -4.83 19.75 -20.97
C PHE A 106 -3.87 18.86 -20.15
N ILE A 107 -2.73 18.48 -20.73
CA ILE A 107 -1.71 17.69 -20.03
C ILE A 107 -1.10 18.52 -18.88
N LYS A 108 -0.81 19.80 -19.11
CA LYS A 108 -0.28 20.71 -18.09
C LYS A 108 -1.27 20.94 -16.95
N GLU A 109 -2.55 21.13 -17.27
CA GLU A 109 -3.61 21.28 -16.26
C GLU A 109 -3.72 20.02 -15.39
N ASN A 110 -3.78 18.84 -15.99
CA ASN A 110 -3.83 17.58 -15.23
C ASN A 110 -2.57 17.37 -14.38
N HIS A 111 -1.39 17.68 -14.92
CA HIS A 111 -0.14 17.61 -14.18
C HIS A 111 -0.15 18.57 -12.97
N GLN A 112 -0.63 19.80 -13.13
CA GLN A 112 -0.78 20.75 -12.03
C GLN A 112 -1.77 20.26 -10.97
N GLN A 113 -2.91 19.68 -11.38
CA GLN A 113 -3.87 19.09 -10.45
C GLN A 113 -3.24 17.95 -9.64
N LEU A 114 -2.43 17.10 -10.27
CA LEU A 114 -1.71 16.04 -9.56
C LEU A 114 -0.65 16.59 -8.61
N GLN A 115 0.06 17.67 -8.97
CA GLN A 115 0.99 18.34 -8.06
C GLN A 115 0.29 18.92 -6.83
N GLN A 116 -0.91 19.49 -7.01
CA GLN A 116 -1.73 19.96 -5.90
C GLN A 116 -2.15 18.81 -4.99
N LYS A 117 -2.68 17.72 -5.56
CA LYS A 117 -3.03 16.50 -4.80
C LYS A 117 -1.84 15.93 -4.03
N LEU A 118 -0.66 15.89 -4.64
CA LEU A 118 0.57 15.44 -3.98
C LEU A 118 0.90 16.32 -2.77
N ALA A 119 0.79 17.64 -2.90
CA ALA A 119 1.03 18.56 -1.79
C ALA A 119 0.01 18.37 -0.65
N GLU A 120 -1.27 18.19 -1.00
CA GLU A 120 -2.35 17.90 -0.06
C GLU A 120 -2.10 16.58 0.69
N GLU A 121 -1.74 15.50 -0.02
CA GLU A 121 -1.44 14.21 0.62
C GLU A 121 -0.20 14.27 1.51
N LYS A 122 0.86 14.98 1.09
CA LYS A 122 2.05 15.20 1.94
C LYS A 122 1.70 15.90 3.23
N GLN A 123 0.88 16.95 3.16
CA GLN A 123 0.40 17.65 4.35
C GLN A 123 -0.48 16.73 5.21
N ALA A 124 -1.39 15.99 4.59
CA ALA A 124 -2.30 15.08 5.25
C ALA A 124 -1.58 13.93 5.98
N ILE A 125 -0.45 13.45 5.44
CA ILE A 125 0.44 12.48 6.09
C ILE A 125 1.19 13.12 7.26
N ALA A 126 1.70 14.35 7.11
CA ALA A 126 2.37 15.06 8.19
C ALA A 126 1.43 15.26 9.40
N ASP A 127 0.19 15.67 9.14
CA ASP A 127 -0.84 15.82 10.17
C ASP A 127 -1.21 14.47 10.82
N ALA A 128 -1.26 13.39 10.04
CA ALA A 128 -1.51 12.04 10.56
C ALA A 128 -0.37 11.58 11.48
N LYS A 129 0.89 11.81 11.09
CA LYS A 129 2.08 11.52 11.92
C LYS A 129 2.03 12.27 13.24
N ALA A 130 1.67 13.56 13.23
CA ALA A 130 1.54 14.35 14.45
C ALA A 130 0.41 13.85 15.37
N LYS A 131 -0.71 13.37 14.81
CA LYS A 131 -1.80 12.76 15.60
C LYS A 131 -1.38 11.42 16.22
N ILE A 132 -0.64 10.61 15.47
CA ILE A 132 -0.10 9.32 15.93
C ILE A 132 0.87 9.56 17.08
N SER A 133 1.82 10.50 16.96
CA SER A 133 2.76 10.79 18.05
C SER A 133 2.06 11.28 19.31
N ALA A 134 1.11 12.21 19.19
CA ALA A 134 0.32 12.68 20.34
C ALA A 134 -0.48 11.55 21.01
N GLN A 135 -0.98 10.59 20.22
CA GLN A 135 -1.69 9.42 20.73
C GLN A 135 -0.73 8.43 21.41
N GLN A 136 0.46 8.22 20.86
CA GLN A 136 1.53 7.41 21.49
C GLN A 136 1.92 8.00 22.84
N ASP A 137 2.15 9.32 22.92
CA ASP A 137 2.47 10.01 24.18
C ASP A 137 1.37 9.84 25.23
N LYS A 138 0.10 9.91 24.81
CA LYS A 138 -1.04 9.69 25.70
C LYS A 138 -1.05 8.26 26.26
N ILE A 139 -0.80 7.27 25.40
CA ILE A 139 -0.73 5.86 25.81
C ILE A 139 0.43 5.64 26.77
N SER A 140 1.61 6.20 26.48
CA SER A 140 2.79 6.11 27.35
C SER A 140 2.50 6.66 28.74
N LYS A 141 1.92 7.87 28.83
CA LYS A 141 1.49 8.47 30.12
C LYS A 141 0.50 7.59 30.88
N MET A 142 -0.47 6.99 30.19
CA MET A 142 -1.41 6.07 30.82
C MET A 142 -0.74 4.80 31.36
N VAL A 143 0.24 4.25 30.63
CA VAL A 143 1.02 3.09 31.08
C VAL A 143 1.85 3.46 32.30
N GLU A 144 2.54 4.60 32.29
CA GLU A 144 3.30 5.11 33.43
C GLU A 144 2.42 5.32 34.67
N ASP A 145 1.25 5.94 34.51
CA ASP A 145 0.28 6.13 35.59
C ASP A 145 -0.23 4.80 36.15
N MET A 146 -0.45 3.79 35.29
CA MET A 146 -0.86 2.45 35.72
C MET A 146 0.23 1.73 36.51
N LEU A 147 1.49 1.83 36.07
CA LEU A 147 2.64 1.26 36.77
C LEU A 147 2.84 1.95 38.13
N ALA A 148 2.78 3.28 38.18
CA ALA A 148 2.91 4.02 39.42
C ALA A 148 1.80 3.67 40.43
N LYS A 149 0.55 3.50 39.96
CA LYS A 149 -0.57 3.04 40.81
C LYS A 149 -0.38 1.61 41.28
N ALA A 150 0.13 0.72 40.44
CA ALA A 150 0.42 -0.66 40.80
C ALA A 150 1.49 -0.71 41.91
N GLU A 151 2.63 -0.03 41.72
CA GLU A 151 3.69 0.06 42.74
C GLU A 151 3.19 0.67 44.07
N ALA A 152 2.40 1.74 44.02
CA ALA A 152 1.81 2.34 45.21
C ALA A 152 0.85 1.39 45.93
N SER A 153 0.07 0.60 45.17
CA SER A 153 -0.85 -0.40 45.73
C SER A 153 -0.09 -1.56 46.39
N GLU A 154 1.01 -2.02 45.80
CA GLU A 154 1.87 -3.05 46.37
C GLU A 154 2.54 -2.56 47.65
N ARG A 155 3.07 -1.33 47.67
CA ARG A 155 3.65 -0.73 48.88
C ARG A 155 2.61 -0.62 50.00
N ARG A 156 1.38 -0.18 49.70
CA ARG A 156 0.28 -0.12 50.67
C ARG A 156 -0.11 -1.52 51.17
N ALA A 157 -0.20 -2.50 50.28
CA ALA A 157 -0.51 -3.88 50.64
C ALA A 157 0.61 -4.50 51.51
N ALA A 158 1.87 -4.21 51.22
CA ALA A 158 3.02 -4.65 52.03
C ALA A 158 2.99 -4.02 53.44
N MET A 159 2.69 -2.72 53.55
CA MET A 159 2.51 -2.05 54.84
C MET A 159 1.34 -2.62 55.63
N ALA A 160 0.20 -2.90 54.98
CA ALA A 160 -0.96 -3.53 55.62
C ALA A 160 -0.64 -4.95 56.12
N ARG A 161 0.12 -5.74 55.35
CA ARG A 161 0.59 -7.07 55.76
C ARG A 161 1.55 -7.00 56.95
N ALA A 162 2.49 -6.04 56.95
CA ALA A 162 3.42 -5.82 58.05
C ALA A 162 2.72 -5.37 59.35
N ALA A 163 1.66 -4.54 59.23
CA ALA A 163 0.83 -4.14 60.36
C ALA A 163 0.02 -5.33 60.93
N ALA A 164 -0.56 -6.17 60.07
CA ALA A 164 -1.30 -7.36 60.48
C ALA A 164 -0.43 -8.42 61.19
N THR A 165 0.88 -8.46 60.92
CA THR A 165 1.82 -9.34 61.65
C THR A 165 2.22 -8.83 63.03
N ASN A 166 1.99 -7.55 63.35
CA ASN A 166 2.32 -6.95 64.65
C ASN A 166 1.15 -6.95 65.65
N GLU A 167 -0.08 -7.18 65.21
CA GLU A 167 -1.21 -7.44 66.12
C GLU A 167 -1.42 -8.95 66.27
N LYS A 168 -0.72 -9.55 67.24
CA LYS A 168 -1.15 -10.85 67.80
C LYS A 168 -2.44 -10.63 68.59
N PRO A 169 -3.59 -11.23 68.22
CA PRO A 169 -4.66 -11.43 69.18
C PRO A 169 -4.21 -12.53 70.16
N LYS A 170 -4.26 -12.25 71.47
CA LYS A 170 -4.21 -13.31 72.48
C LYS A 170 -5.38 -14.27 72.20
N PRO A 171 -5.14 -15.59 72.06
CA PRO A 171 -6.24 -16.53 71.86
C PRO A 171 -7.03 -16.68 73.17
N PRO A 172 -8.38 -16.53 73.17
CA PRO A 172 -9.19 -17.15 74.20
C PRO A 172 -9.20 -18.66 73.96
N GLN A 173 -8.82 -19.41 74.98
CA GLN A 173 -8.91 -20.87 75.03
C GLN A 173 -10.39 -21.27 74.97
N ILE A 174 -10.82 -21.96 73.90
CA ILE A 174 -12.07 -22.72 73.90
C ILE A 174 -11.74 -24.17 73.52
N LYS A 175 -12.21 -25.07 74.39
CA LYS A 175 -11.98 -26.51 74.37
C LYS A 175 -12.77 -27.17 73.23
N ALA A 176 -12.10 -28.16 72.64
CA ALA A 176 -12.51 -29.21 71.72
C ALA A 176 -14.01 -29.55 71.59
N GLN A 177 -14.44 -29.76 70.34
CA GLN A 177 -15.19 -30.95 69.93
C GLN A 177 -14.68 -31.44 68.56
N VAL A 178 -14.47 -32.75 68.49
CA VAL A 178 -13.88 -33.52 67.40
C VAL A 178 -15.01 -34.13 66.59
N GLU A 179 -15.03 -33.88 65.28
CA GLU A 179 -15.71 -34.72 64.28
C GLU A 179 -14.84 -34.75 63.01
N PRO A 180 -14.44 -35.93 62.49
CA PRO A 180 -13.67 -36.02 61.26
C PRO A 180 -14.57 -36.28 60.05
N PRO A 181 -14.29 -35.65 58.90
CA PRO A 181 -14.61 -36.28 57.63
C PRO A 181 -13.38 -36.49 56.74
N LYS A 182 -13.31 -37.73 56.25
CA LYS A 182 -12.82 -38.23 54.97
C LYS A 182 -11.61 -37.55 54.31
N ARG A 183 -10.55 -38.34 54.33
CA ARG A 183 -9.41 -38.34 53.40
C ARG A 183 -9.94 -38.64 51.98
N GLU A 184 -9.79 -37.68 51.07
CA GLU A 184 -9.83 -37.91 49.62
C GLU A 184 -8.44 -37.64 49.05
N GLU A 185 -8.03 -38.55 48.17
CA GLU A 185 -6.71 -38.64 47.56
C GLU A 185 -6.48 -37.51 46.55
N PRO A 186 -5.24 -37.01 46.40
CA PRO A 186 -4.93 -36.08 45.31
C PRO A 186 -4.87 -36.84 43.99
N ALA A 187 -5.91 -36.72 43.18
CA ALA A 187 -5.87 -37.10 41.78
C ALA A 187 -4.77 -36.30 41.06
N LYS A 188 -3.83 -37.03 40.45
CA LYS A 188 -2.84 -36.54 39.49
C LYS A 188 -3.53 -35.65 38.44
N VAL A 189 -3.12 -34.40 38.35
CA VAL A 189 -3.38 -33.56 37.19
C VAL A 189 -2.32 -33.90 36.15
N GLU A 190 -2.60 -34.88 35.29
CA GLU A 190 -1.84 -35.07 34.05
C GLU A 190 -2.23 -33.95 33.07
N ALA A 191 -1.39 -32.94 33.02
CA ALA A 191 -1.40 -31.93 31.97
C ALA A 191 -0.93 -32.57 30.65
N VAL A 192 -1.88 -33.05 29.85
CA VAL A 192 -1.66 -33.22 28.40
C VAL A 192 -2.56 -32.21 27.71
N ALA A 193 -2.03 -30.99 27.54
CA ALA A 193 -2.58 -30.01 26.62
C ALA A 193 -2.47 -30.57 25.20
N LYS A 194 -3.48 -31.33 24.77
CA LYS A 194 -3.73 -31.53 23.35
C LYS A 194 -4.09 -30.15 22.82
N ARG A 195 -3.18 -29.56 22.04
CA ARG A 195 -3.46 -28.36 21.27
C ARG A 195 -4.68 -28.69 20.41
N GLU A 196 -5.84 -28.16 20.76
CA GLU A 196 -7.04 -28.22 19.93
C GLU A 196 -6.71 -27.45 18.66
N ILE A 197 -6.31 -28.18 17.63
CA ILE A 197 -6.18 -27.65 16.28
C ILE A 197 -7.60 -27.41 15.81
N ASP A 198 -7.91 -26.15 15.50
CA ASP A 198 -9.19 -25.75 14.94
C ASP A 198 -9.48 -26.57 13.67
N ALA A 199 -10.54 -27.39 13.73
CA ALA A 199 -10.88 -28.36 12.68
C ALA A 199 -11.14 -27.66 11.34
N ASP A 200 -11.74 -26.47 11.39
CA ASP A 200 -12.03 -25.66 10.21
C ASP A 200 -10.74 -25.16 9.54
N LEU A 201 -9.73 -24.83 10.34
CA LEU A 201 -8.43 -24.38 9.86
C LEU A 201 -7.65 -25.54 9.22
N PHE A 202 -7.77 -26.75 9.78
CA PHE A 202 -7.16 -27.95 9.20
C PHE A 202 -7.78 -28.33 7.86
N ASP A 203 -9.09 -28.21 7.74
CA ASP A 203 -9.82 -28.46 6.48
C ASP A 203 -9.57 -27.38 5.44
N TYR A 204 -9.33 -26.13 5.85
CA TYR A 204 -8.88 -25.06 4.97
C TYR A 204 -7.46 -25.32 4.44
N VAL A 205 -6.52 -25.67 5.33
CA VAL A 205 -5.13 -25.97 4.95
C VAL A 205 -5.09 -27.16 3.99
N LYS A 206 -5.85 -28.23 4.24
CA LYS A 206 -5.95 -29.37 3.31
C LYS A 206 -6.42 -28.95 1.92
N ARG A 207 -7.48 -28.13 1.84
CA ARG A 207 -8.00 -27.61 0.57
C ARG A 207 -6.97 -26.78 -0.17
N GLU A 208 -6.25 -25.90 0.53
CA GLU A 208 -5.25 -25.04 -0.11
C GLU A 208 -4.01 -25.84 -0.53
N THR A 209 -3.59 -26.85 0.24
CA THR A 209 -2.50 -27.74 -0.16
C THR A 209 -2.85 -28.56 -1.40
N ALA A 210 -4.09 -29.05 -1.52
CA ALA A 210 -4.56 -29.79 -2.70
C ALA A 210 -4.64 -28.88 -3.93
N ARG A 211 -5.13 -27.65 -3.77
CA ARG A 211 -5.17 -26.65 -4.84
C ARG A 211 -3.76 -26.28 -5.33
N LEU A 212 -2.82 -26.08 -4.41
CA LEU A 212 -1.43 -25.77 -4.74
C LEU A 212 -0.72 -26.97 -5.38
N SER A 213 -1.00 -28.20 -4.94
CA SER A 213 -0.46 -29.39 -5.60
C SER A 213 -1.01 -29.58 -7.00
N ASP A 214 -2.29 -29.25 -7.24
CA ASP A 214 -2.93 -29.30 -8.55
C ASP A 214 -2.38 -28.22 -9.50
N LEU A 215 -2.13 -27.01 -8.97
CA LEU A 215 -1.46 -25.93 -9.69
C LEU A 215 0.03 -26.20 -9.98
N LEU A 216 0.67 -27.10 -9.24
CA LEU A 216 2.08 -27.48 -9.38
C LEU A 216 2.27 -28.86 -10.01
N ALA A 217 1.18 -29.58 -10.28
CA ALA A 217 1.22 -30.85 -10.98
C ALA A 217 1.37 -30.56 -12.47
N ASP A 218 2.54 -30.90 -13.01
CA ASP A 218 2.84 -30.83 -14.43
C ASP A 218 2.08 -31.96 -15.14
N GLU A 219 0.76 -31.80 -15.31
CA GLU A 219 -0.02 -32.66 -16.19
C GLU A 219 0.26 -32.25 -17.64
N GLU A 220 0.95 -33.13 -18.39
CA GLU A 220 1.18 -33.01 -19.83
C GLU A 220 -0.16 -32.80 -20.56
N GLY A 221 -0.48 -31.55 -20.86
CA GLY A 221 -1.70 -31.15 -21.58
C GLY A 221 -2.41 -29.91 -21.06
N ASN A 222 -2.02 -29.37 -19.89
CA ASN A 222 -2.55 -28.10 -19.39
C ASN A 222 -1.60 -26.95 -19.76
N ASP A 223 -1.94 -26.12 -20.75
CA ASP A 223 -1.21 -24.92 -21.20
C ASP A 223 -1.13 -23.78 -20.14
N ARG A 224 -1.32 -24.09 -18.86
CA ARG A 224 -1.16 -23.14 -17.76
C ARG A 224 0.31 -23.04 -17.42
N LYS A 225 0.94 -21.95 -17.86
CA LYS A 225 2.32 -21.59 -17.48
C LYS A 225 2.43 -21.49 -15.96
N THR A 226 2.87 -22.56 -15.31
CA THR A 226 3.25 -22.53 -13.90
C THR A 226 4.59 -21.79 -13.78
N PHE A 227 4.93 -21.30 -12.59
CA PHE A 227 6.18 -20.55 -12.37
C PHE A 227 7.45 -21.37 -12.64
N ARG A 228 7.34 -22.68 -12.86
CA ARG A 228 8.46 -23.55 -13.26
C ARG A 228 8.80 -23.46 -14.75
N ASP A 229 7.82 -23.21 -15.61
CA ASP A 229 7.98 -23.22 -17.07
C ASP A 229 8.06 -21.81 -17.68
N LEU A 230 8.57 -20.85 -16.89
CA LEU A 230 8.85 -19.49 -17.37
C LEU A 230 10.14 -19.48 -18.19
N GLU A 231 10.01 -19.67 -19.51
CA GLU A 231 11.08 -19.41 -20.46
C GLU A 231 11.14 -17.91 -20.78
N LEU A 232 12.25 -17.26 -20.40
CA LEU A 232 12.53 -15.88 -20.81
C LEU A 232 13.24 -15.89 -22.17
N ARG A 233 12.65 -15.20 -23.15
CA ARG A 233 13.29 -14.92 -24.44
C ARG A 233 13.99 -13.55 -24.41
N PRO A 234 15.32 -13.48 -24.24
CA PRO A 234 16.05 -12.25 -24.50
C PRO A 234 16.07 -11.95 -26.00
N ILE A 235 15.93 -10.67 -26.36
CA ILE A 235 15.99 -10.21 -27.76
C ILE A 235 17.40 -10.48 -28.29
N GLY A 236 17.55 -11.55 -29.09
CA GLY A 236 18.80 -11.91 -29.78
C GLY A 236 19.63 -13.06 -29.20
N GLY A 237 19.13 -13.81 -28.20
CA GLY A 237 19.87 -14.91 -27.56
C GLY A 237 19.17 -16.28 -27.66
N LYS A 238 19.95 -17.36 -27.45
CA LYS A 238 19.42 -18.74 -27.33
C LYS A 238 18.66 -18.91 -26.01
N GLU A 239 17.61 -19.72 -26.03
CA GLU A 239 16.74 -20.02 -24.89
C GLU A 239 17.54 -20.65 -23.73
N CYS A 240 17.38 -20.10 -22.52
CA CYS A 240 18.01 -20.64 -21.31
C CYS A 240 16.91 -21.13 -20.35
N PRO A 241 16.83 -22.45 -20.07
CA PRO A 241 15.86 -22.97 -19.12
C PRO A 241 16.25 -22.57 -17.70
N LEU A 242 15.30 -21.99 -16.96
CA LEU A 242 15.50 -21.55 -15.58
C LEU A 242 15.09 -22.69 -14.64
N SER A 243 16.06 -23.48 -14.16
CA SER A 243 15.78 -24.50 -13.13
C SER A 243 15.75 -23.85 -11.74
N PHE A 244 14.58 -23.82 -11.11
CA PHE A 244 14.44 -23.37 -9.72
C PHE A 244 14.94 -24.47 -8.77
N TRP A 245 16.05 -24.23 -8.06
CA TRP A 245 16.64 -25.16 -7.09
C TRP A 245 15.87 -25.22 -5.76
N GLY A 246 14.57 -25.50 -5.82
CA GLY A 246 13.70 -25.66 -4.67
C GLY A 246 13.47 -27.14 -4.33
N LYS A 247 14.51 -27.90 -3.97
CA LYS A 247 14.31 -29.19 -3.30
C LYS A 247 13.97 -28.93 -1.84
N ILE A 248 12.69 -28.91 -1.51
CA ILE A 248 12.24 -29.02 -0.12
C ILE A 248 12.25 -30.50 0.25
N ASN A 249 13.38 -30.97 0.76
CA ASN A 249 13.44 -32.25 1.47
C ASN A 249 12.89 -32.02 2.88
N ILE A 250 11.62 -32.36 3.10
CA ILE A 250 11.09 -32.56 4.45
C ILE A 250 11.10 -34.08 4.68
N ALA A 251 12.15 -34.54 5.36
CA ALA A 251 12.13 -35.84 6.00
C ALA A 251 11.27 -35.73 7.27
N TRP A 252 10.31 -36.64 7.41
CA TRP A 252 9.53 -36.84 8.63
C TRP A 252 10.34 -37.58 9.69
#